data_AF-A0A8H4RAD7-F1
#
_entry.id   AF-A0A8H4RAD7-F1
#
_cell.length_a   1.000
_cell.length_b   1.000
_cell.length_c   1.000
_cell.angle_alpha   90.00
_cell.angle_beta   90.00
_cell.angle_gamma   90.00
#
_symmetry.space_group_name_H-M   'P 1'
#
loop_
_entity.id
_entity.type
_entity.pdbx_description
1 polymer ?
#
loop_
_entity_poly.entity_id
_entity_poly.type
_entity_poly.pdbx_seq_one_letter_code
_entity_poly.pdbx_strand_id
1 'polypeptide(L)'
;MHADSTVFLRLLEYYEGIMILTTNRIGAFDAAFKSRIHLAIKYPALSFSSRRDLWITFVTNVHTRPLPPWWDDAFLNSVAEETLNGRQIKNIVRTAYALAIAEGSELRPQDIYTSLKSIKDFEGDFANDLTEVGREAPSALEPRAKRRRQE
;
A
#
# COMPACT_ATOMS: atom_id res chain seq x y z
N MET A 1 -3.22 -16.56 -21.70
CA MET A 1 -2.04 -15.81 -21.23
C MET A 1 -0.88 -16.80 -21.08
N HIS A 2 -0.16 -17.12 -22.16
CA HIS A 2 0.81 -18.25 -22.15
C HIS A 2 2.13 -18.02 -22.93
N ALA A 3 2.38 -16.84 -23.51
CA ALA A 3 3.61 -16.59 -24.26
C ALA A 3 4.73 -15.90 -23.43
N ASP A 4 4.38 -15.09 -22.43
CA ASP A 4 5.37 -14.26 -21.71
C ASP A 4 6.02 -14.98 -20.52
N SER A 5 5.39 -16.02 -19.97
CA SER A 5 5.91 -16.77 -18.81
C SER A 5 7.18 -17.56 -19.14
N THR A 6 7.34 -18.04 -20.38
CA THR A 6 8.50 -18.85 -20.79
C THR A 6 9.77 -18.04 -20.93
N VAL A 7 9.68 -16.77 -21.37
CA VAL A 7 10.85 -15.88 -21.46
C VAL A 7 11.31 -15.49 -20.05
N PHE A 8 10.37 -15.17 -19.16
CA PHE A 8 10.70 -14.79 -17.79
C PHE A 8 11.29 -15.95 -16.99
N LEU A 9 10.77 -17.18 -17.13
CA LEU A 9 11.38 -18.37 -16.50
C LEU A 9 12.80 -18.65 -16.98
N ARG A 10 13.10 -18.44 -18.27
CA ARG A 10 14.46 -18.56 -18.80
C ARG A 10 15.40 -17.53 -18.20
N LEU A 11 14.94 -16.28 -18.00
CA LEU A 11 15.72 -15.28 -17.30
C LEU A 11 16.04 -15.72 -15.87
N LEU A 12 15.10 -16.33 -15.14
CA LEU A 12 15.38 -16.82 -13.79
C LEU A 12 16.42 -17.96 -13.77
N GLU A 13 16.48 -18.76 -14.83
CA GLU A 13 17.34 -19.95 -14.91
C GLU A 13 18.77 -19.61 -15.34
N TYR A 14 18.93 -18.66 -16.27
CA TYR A 14 20.22 -18.32 -16.86
C TYR A 14 20.82 -17.00 -16.35
N TYR A 15 20.19 -16.34 -15.37
CA TYR A 15 20.77 -15.13 -14.80
C TYR A 15 22.06 -15.44 -14.03
N GLU A 16 23.19 -15.02 -14.58
CA GLU A 16 24.51 -15.15 -13.95
C GLU A 16 24.71 -14.03 -12.90
N GLY A 17 24.08 -14.17 -11.74
CA GLY A 17 24.25 -13.24 -10.61
C GLY A 17 23.18 -13.34 -9.53
N ILE A 18 23.09 -12.31 -8.69
CA ILE A 18 22.03 -12.17 -7.67
C ILE A 18 20.89 -11.34 -8.24
N MET A 19 19.74 -11.99 -8.44
CA MET A 19 18.52 -11.33 -8.90
C MET A 19 17.60 -11.04 -7.72
N ILE A 20 17.17 -9.78 -7.59
CA ILE A 20 16.18 -9.35 -6.60
C ILE A 20 14.85 -9.08 -7.30
N LEU A 21 13.79 -9.76 -6.86
CA LEU A 21 12.43 -9.60 -7.38
C LEU A 21 11.50 -9.11 -6.28
N THR A 22 10.53 -8.29 -6.64
CA THR A 22 9.46 -7.83 -5.74
C THR A 22 8.12 -8.13 -6.38
N THR A 23 7.14 -8.61 -5.61
CA THR A 23 5.79 -8.88 -6.10
C THR A 23 4.75 -8.57 -5.04
N ASN A 24 3.66 -7.92 -5.46
CA ASN A 24 2.46 -7.72 -4.64
C ASN A 24 1.45 -8.87 -4.82
N ARG A 25 1.75 -9.85 -5.69
CA ARG A 25 0.84 -10.94 -6.07
C ARG A 25 1.57 -12.28 -6.07
N ILE A 26 1.99 -12.75 -4.89
CA ILE A 26 2.65 -14.06 -4.76
C ILE A 26 1.76 -15.23 -5.24
N GLY A 27 0.44 -15.07 -5.18
CA GLY A 27 -0.51 -16.06 -5.70
C GLY A 27 -0.49 -16.25 -7.21
N ALA A 28 0.11 -15.31 -7.95
CA ALA A 28 0.31 -15.44 -9.39
C ALA A 28 1.55 -16.27 -9.78
N PHE A 29 2.42 -16.60 -8.81
CA PHE A 29 3.60 -17.43 -9.07
C PHE A 29 3.22 -18.92 -8.99
N ASP A 30 3.41 -19.60 -10.10
CA ASP A 30 3.20 -21.05 -10.23
C ASP A 30 4.33 -21.87 -9.58
N ALA A 31 4.25 -23.18 -9.71
CA ALA A 31 5.26 -24.10 -9.18
C ALA A 31 6.64 -23.93 -9.86
N ALA A 32 6.70 -23.55 -11.14
CA ALA A 32 7.94 -23.39 -11.90
C ALA A 32 8.71 -22.12 -11.52
N PHE A 33 7.99 -21.07 -11.12
CA PHE A 33 8.58 -19.87 -10.51
C PHE A 33 9.17 -20.19 -9.13
N LYS A 34 8.40 -20.88 -8.28
CA LYS A 34 8.84 -21.20 -6.92
C LYS A 34 10.08 -22.09 -6.89
N SER A 35 10.22 -23.02 -7.85
CA SER A 35 11.38 -23.91 -7.91
C SER A 35 12.71 -23.19 -8.21
N ARG A 36 12.67 -21.93 -8.67
CA ARG A 36 13.85 -21.11 -9.02
C ARG A 36 14.10 -19.97 -8.02
N ILE A 37 13.32 -19.90 -6.94
CA ILE A 37 13.49 -18.89 -5.88
C ILE A 37 14.22 -19.55 -4.71
N HIS A 38 15.49 -19.19 -4.52
CA HIS A 38 16.32 -19.70 -3.42
C HIS A 38 15.90 -19.12 -2.05
N LEU A 39 15.43 -17.87 -2.02
CA LEU A 39 15.00 -17.18 -0.80
C LEU A 39 13.75 -16.36 -1.08
N ALA A 40 12.73 -16.54 -0.25
CA ALA A 40 11.51 -15.74 -0.27
C ALA A 40 11.35 -14.98 1.06
N ILE A 41 11.44 -13.65 1.01
CA ILE A 41 11.22 -12.78 2.16
C ILE A 41 9.81 -12.22 2.08
N LYS A 42 8.98 -12.55 3.07
CA LYS A 42 7.66 -11.92 3.22
C LYS A 42 7.81 -10.66 4.05
N TYR A 43 7.33 -9.54 3.52
CA TYR A 43 7.19 -8.30 4.26
C TYR A 43 5.77 -8.20 4.85
N PRO A 44 5.59 -8.42 6.16
CA PRO A 44 4.29 -8.25 6.80
C PRO A 44 3.90 -6.76 6.86
N ALA A 45 2.65 -6.50 7.25
CA ALA A 45 2.25 -5.16 7.63
C ALA A 45 3.13 -4.64 8.78
N LEU A 46 3.36 -3.32 8.79
CA LEU A 46 4.19 -2.68 9.82
C LEU A 46 3.62 -2.91 11.21
N SER A 47 4.46 -3.26 12.18
CA SER A 47 4.09 -3.25 13.60
C SER A 47 3.91 -1.82 14.10
N PHE A 48 3.24 -1.66 15.25
CA PHE A 48 3.16 -0.38 15.95
C PHE A 48 4.54 0.27 16.16
N SER A 49 5.52 -0.51 16.66
CA SER A 49 6.89 -0.04 16.85
C SER A 49 7.55 0.41 15.54
N SER A 50 7.37 -0.36 14.46
CA SER A 50 7.93 0.01 13.15
C SER A 50 7.30 1.30 12.60
N ARG A 51 5.99 1.49 12.80
CA ARG A 51 5.32 2.73 12.41
C ARG A 51 5.82 3.92 13.24
N ARG A 52 6.00 3.73 14.54
CA ARG A 52 6.60 4.72 15.44
C ARG A 52 7.99 5.17 14.98
N ASP A 53 8.85 4.21 14.64
CA ASP A 53 10.21 4.51 14.14
C ASP A 53 10.19 5.25 12.80
N LEU A 54 9.26 4.90 11.91
CA LEU A 54 9.08 5.61 10.64
C LEU A 54 8.56 7.03 10.83
N TRP A 55 7.63 7.26 11.76
CA TRP A 55 7.16 8.61 12.11
C TRP A 55 8.30 9.48 12.60
N ILE A 56 9.12 8.99 13.54
CA ILE A 56 10.33 9.67 14.00
C ILE A 56 11.25 9.98 12.82
N THR A 57 11.56 8.97 12.01
CA THR A 57 12.47 9.11 10.87
C THR A 57 11.98 10.16 9.88
N PHE A 58 10.72 10.14 9.49
CA PHE A 58 10.22 11.05 8.47
C PHE A 58 10.04 12.47 8.99
N VAL A 59 9.58 12.67 10.23
CA VAL A 59 9.42 14.02 10.79
C VAL A 59 10.78 14.67 11.04
N THR A 60 11.75 13.93 11.57
CA THR A 60 13.13 14.43 11.74
C THR A 60 13.84 14.77 10.43
N ASN A 61 13.39 14.22 9.30
CA ASN A 61 13.94 14.55 7.98
C ASN A 61 13.39 15.87 7.40
N VAL A 62 12.23 16.33 7.85
CA VAL A 62 11.60 17.58 7.35
C VAL A 62 11.68 18.73 8.36
N HIS A 63 11.90 18.42 9.64
CA HIS A 63 11.97 19.41 10.71
C HIS A 63 13.39 19.50 11.27
N THR A 64 13.88 20.73 11.42
CA THR A 64 15.20 21.00 12.01
C THR A 64 15.10 20.89 13.53
N ARG A 65 16.12 20.36 14.21
CA ARG A 65 16.12 20.30 15.67
C ARG A 65 16.22 21.71 16.28
N PRO A 66 15.66 21.96 17.48
CA PRO A 66 15.00 20.99 18.38
C PRO A 66 13.62 20.56 17.92
N LEU A 67 13.18 19.36 18.32
CA LEU A 67 11.82 18.90 18.02
C LEU A 67 10.79 19.72 18.81
N PRO A 68 9.60 19.99 18.26
CA PRO A 68 8.60 20.80 18.94
C PRO A 68 8.10 20.13 20.24
N PRO A 69 7.64 20.90 21.24
CA PRO A 69 7.15 20.33 22.50
C PRO A 69 5.96 19.36 22.36
N TRP A 70 5.17 19.52 21.30
CA TRP A 70 4.05 18.64 20.99
C TRP A 70 4.49 17.30 20.39
N TRP A 71 5.74 17.16 19.98
CA TRP A 71 6.32 15.92 19.48
C TRP A 71 6.79 15.05 20.66
N ASP A 72 5.82 14.56 21.44
CA ASP A 72 6.04 13.71 22.60
C ASP A 72 5.60 12.26 22.35
N ASP A 73 5.81 11.39 23.33
CA ASP A 73 5.41 9.97 23.23
C ASP A 73 3.89 9.80 23.10
N ALA A 74 3.08 10.71 23.65
CA ALA A 74 1.63 10.62 23.55
C ALA A 74 1.16 10.88 22.11
N PHE A 75 1.65 11.95 21.48
CA PHE A 75 1.39 12.23 20.07
C PHE A 75 1.93 11.12 19.17
N LEU A 76 3.15 10.68 19.42
CA LEU A 76 3.79 9.66 18.59
C LEU A 76 3.05 8.31 18.67
N ASN A 77 2.54 7.95 19.85
CA ASN A 77 1.72 6.76 20.01
C ASN A 77 0.38 6.91 19.27
N SER A 78 -0.29 8.07 19.34
CA SER A 78 -1.57 8.26 18.67
C SER A 78 -1.47 8.09 17.14
N VAL A 79 -0.43 8.64 16.51
CA VAL A 79 -0.23 8.48 15.06
C VAL A 79 0.30 7.10 14.67
N ALA A 80 0.92 6.36 15.59
CA ALA A 80 1.41 5.00 15.36
C ALA A 80 0.33 3.92 15.55
N GLU A 81 -0.76 4.22 16.25
CA GLU A 81 -1.95 3.35 16.33
C GLU A 81 -2.57 3.10 14.96
N GLU A 82 -2.47 4.09 14.08
CA GLU A 82 -3.00 4.05 12.73
C GLU A 82 -2.34 2.96 11.88
N THR A 83 -3.14 2.15 11.20
CA THR A 83 -2.68 0.97 10.43
C THR A 83 -2.13 1.34 9.06
N LEU A 84 -1.13 2.22 9.06
CA LEU A 84 -0.51 2.79 7.86
C LEU A 84 0.72 1.99 7.41
N ASN A 85 0.93 1.91 6.10
CA ASN A 85 2.16 1.48 5.48
C ASN A 85 3.18 2.64 5.40
N GLY A 86 4.44 2.32 5.18
CA GLY A 86 5.51 3.33 5.20
C GLY A 86 5.37 4.42 4.13
N ARG A 87 4.72 4.13 2.99
CA ARG A 87 4.47 5.12 1.94
C ARG A 87 3.41 6.12 2.38
N GLN A 88 2.33 5.65 3.00
CA GLN A 88 1.29 6.52 3.57
C GLN A 88 1.90 7.44 4.63
N ILE A 89 2.63 6.92 5.61
CA ILE A 89 3.28 7.73 6.66
C ILE A 89 4.16 8.82 6.04
N LYS A 90 5.03 8.45 5.08
CA LYS A 90 5.92 9.39 4.39
C LYS A 90 5.14 10.48 3.65
N ASN A 91 4.05 10.11 2.99
CA ASN A 91 3.21 11.06 2.27
C ASN A 91 2.50 12.02 3.22
N ILE A 92 1.99 11.52 4.36
CA ILE A 92 1.35 12.36 5.39
C ILE A 92 2.31 13.43 5.88
N VAL A 93 3.53 13.03 6.27
CA VAL A 93 4.54 13.97 6.75
C VAL A 93 4.89 15.01 5.68
N ARG A 94 5.05 14.59 4.42
CA ARG A 94 5.36 15.52 3.32
C ARG A 94 4.25 16.52 3.05
N THR A 95 2.99 16.07 3.04
CA THR A 95 1.83 16.94 2.82
C THR A 95 1.65 17.90 3.99
N ALA A 96 1.73 17.39 5.23
CA ALA A 96 1.66 18.22 6.43
C ALA A 96 2.74 19.31 6.45
N TYR A 97 3.98 18.93 6.09
CA TYR A 97 5.08 19.89 6.00
C TYR A 97 4.89 20.92 4.88
N ALA A 98 4.37 20.49 3.72
CA ALA A 98 4.05 21.41 2.62
C ALA A 98 2.96 22.43 3.01
N LEU A 99 1.94 21.99 3.77
CA LEU A 99 0.89 22.87 4.31
C LEU A 99 1.48 23.90 5.26
N ALA A 100 2.34 23.47 6.20
CA ALA A 100 3.00 24.38 7.14
C ALA A 100 3.85 25.44 6.41
N ILE A 101 4.65 25.04 5.42
CA ILE A 101 5.43 25.98 4.59
C ILE A 101 4.52 26.98 3.86
N ALA A 102 3.42 26.50 3.28
CA ALA A 102 2.48 27.36 2.55
C ALA A 102 1.82 28.42 3.45
N GLU A 103 1.61 28.10 4.73
CA GLU A 103 1.09 29.02 5.74
C GLU A 103 2.17 29.88 6.40
N GLY A 104 3.45 29.68 6.06
CA GLY A 104 4.57 30.35 6.71
C GLY A 104 4.72 29.99 8.19
N SER A 105 4.20 28.82 8.60
CA SER A 105 4.28 28.33 9.98
C SER A 105 5.26 27.17 10.11
N GLU A 106 5.67 26.89 11.34
CA GLU A 106 6.29 25.60 11.64
C GLU A 106 5.27 24.46 11.53
N LEU A 107 5.76 23.22 11.47
CA LEU A 107 4.92 22.03 11.49
C LEU A 107 4.15 21.96 12.81
N ARG A 108 2.83 21.78 12.74
CA ARG A 108 1.94 21.63 13.90
C ARG A 108 1.29 20.24 13.90
N PRO A 109 0.77 19.78 15.05
CA PRO A 109 -0.02 18.54 15.12
C PRO A 109 -1.18 18.54 14.12
N GLN A 110 -1.84 19.69 13.95
CA GLN A 110 -3.01 19.84 13.07
C GLN A 110 -2.68 19.57 11.61
N ASP A 111 -1.48 19.92 11.14
CA ASP A 111 -1.08 19.68 9.75
C ASP A 111 -0.97 18.17 9.49
N ILE A 112 -0.42 17.43 10.46
CA ILE A 112 -0.33 15.97 10.42
C ILE A 112 -1.72 15.33 10.47
N TYR A 113 -2.57 15.74 11.42
CA TYR A 113 -3.92 15.20 11.52
C TYR A 113 -4.78 15.49 10.29
N THR A 114 -4.65 16.69 9.72
CA THR A 114 -5.36 17.07 8.48
C THR A 114 -4.93 16.16 7.34
N SER A 115 -3.62 16.00 7.13
CA SER A 115 -3.13 15.13 6.06
C SER A 115 -3.46 13.66 6.32
N LEU A 116 -3.48 13.21 7.57
CA LEU A 116 -3.88 11.85 7.93
C LEU A 116 -5.36 11.60 7.62
N LYS A 117 -6.22 12.57 7.94
CA LYS A 117 -7.64 12.54 7.62
C LYS A 117 -7.85 12.48 6.10
N SER A 118 -7.18 13.32 5.32
CA SER A 118 -7.32 13.32 3.86
C SER A 118 -6.96 11.98 3.20
N ILE A 119 -5.94 11.28 3.71
CA ILE A 119 -5.60 9.94 3.20
C ILE A 119 -6.68 8.91 3.57
N LYS A 120 -7.20 8.97 4.80
CA LYS A 120 -8.28 8.07 5.22
C LYS A 120 -9.57 8.28 4.44
N ASP A 121 -9.94 9.55 4.24
CA ASP A 121 -11.14 9.91 3.46
C ASP A 121 -10.99 9.39 2.02
N PHE A 122 -9.83 9.61 1.39
CA PHE A 122 -9.54 9.08 0.05
C PHE A 122 -9.63 7.56 -0.03
N GLU A 123 -9.11 6.84 0.97
CA GLU A 123 -9.18 5.37 1.01
C GLU A 123 -10.61 4.86 1.24
N GLY A 124 -11.39 5.58 2.05
CA GLY A 124 -12.81 5.30 2.25
C GLY A 124 -13.60 5.46 0.96
N ASP A 125 -13.42 6.59 0.26
CA ASP A 125 -14.09 6.87 -1.02
C ASP A 125 -13.71 5.82 -2.08
N PHE A 126 -12.43 5.49 -2.19
CA PHE A 126 -11.95 4.49 -3.14
C PHE A 126 -12.48 3.08 -2.84
N ALA A 127 -12.61 2.72 -1.56
CA ALA A 127 -13.20 1.45 -1.16
C ALA A 127 -14.70 1.40 -1.49
N ASN A 128 -15.43 2.50 -1.30
CA ASN A 128 -16.85 2.58 -1.62
C ASN A 128 -17.09 2.43 -3.14
N ASP A 129 -16.32 3.14 -3.97
CA ASP A 129 -16.42 3.04 -5.43
C ASP A 129 -16.18 1.60 -5.94
N LEU A 130 -15.18 0.90 -5.40
CA LEU A 130 -14.93 -0.50 -5.76
C LEU A 130 -16.08 -1.44 -5.36
N THR A 131 -16.78 -1.14 -4.27
CA THR A 131 -17.95 -1.93 -3.85
C THR A 131 -19.20 -1.65 -4.69
N GLU A 132 -19.35 -0.43 -5.23
CA GLU A 132 -20.43 -0.09 -6.15
C GLU A 132 -20.23 -0.72 -7.52
N VAL A 133 -19.01 -0.67 -8.08
CA VAL A 133 -18.67 -1.34 -9.35
C VAL A 133 -18.86 -2.86 -9.26
N GLY A 134 -18.68 -3.46 -8.09
CA GLY A 134 -18.93 -4.88 -7.85
C GLY A 134 -20.42 -5.29 -7.82
N ARG A 135 -21.35 -4.35 -7.61
CA ARG A 135 -22.81 -4.60 -7.57
C ARG A 135 -23.48 -4.50 -8.94
N GLU A 136 -22.86 -3.84 -9.92
CA GLU A 136 -23.40 -3.69 -11.29
C GLU A 136 -23.03 -4.84 -12.24
N ALA A 137 -22.37 -5.90 -11.75
CA ALA A 137 -22.12 -7.09 -12.57
C ALA A 137 -23.46 -7.75 -12.98
N PRO A 138 -23.76 -7.95 -14.29
CA PRO A 138 -25.04 -8.50 -14.71
C PRO A 138 -25.24 -9.91 -14.16
N SER A 139 -26.36 -10.13 -13.48
CA SER A 139 -26.94 -11.44 -13.22
C SER A 139 -27.37 -12.07 -14.56
N ALA A 140 -26.41 -12.56 -15.35
CA ALA A 140 -26.64 -13.17 -16.66
C ALA A 140 -26.25 -14.65 -16.65
N LEU A 141 -26.92 -15.43 -15.82
CA LEU A 141 -27.03 -16.88 -15.99
C LEU A 141 -28.47 -17.31 -15.72
N GLU A 142 -29.40 -16.86 -16.59
CA GLU A 142 -30.66 -17.59 -16.74
C GLU A 142 -30.41 -18.87 -17.55
N PRO A 143 -30.88 -20.05 -17.09
CA PRO A 143 -30.76 -21.28 -17.87
C PRO A 143 -31.71 -21.21 -19.06
N ARG A 144 -31.17 -21.18 -20.29
CA ARG A 144 -31.97 -21.32 -21.51
C ARG A 144 -32.70 -22.66 -21.50
N ALA A 145 -34.02 -22.60 -21.36
CA ALA A 145 -34.92 -23.73 -21.51
C ALA A 145 -34.72 -24.41 -22.89
N LYS A 146 -34.56 -25.74 -22.88
CA LYS A 146 -34.55 -26.58 -24.08
C LYS A 146 -35.90 -26.46 -24.80
N ARG A 147 -35.94 -25.68 -25.89
CA ARG A 147 -37.05 -25.76 -26.86
C ARG A 147 -36.92 -27.04 -27.66
N ARG A 148 -37.82 -27.98 -27.38
CA ARG A 148 -38.22 -29.06 -28.30
C ARG A 148 -38.77 -28.45 -29.59
N ARG A 149 -38.36 -29.02 -30.72
CA ARG A 149 -38.99 -29.04 -32.05
C ARG A 149 -38.63 -30.45 -32.57
N GLN A 150 -39.52 -31.45 -32.71
CA GLN A 150 -40.59 -31.57 -33.72
C GLN A 150 -40.15 -30.85 -35.00
N GLU A 151 -39.61 -31.52 -36.00
CA GLU A 151 -40.13 -32.72 -36.70
C GLU A 151 -39.04 -33.78 -37.00
#